data_AF-A0A535MT19-F1
#
_entry.id   AF-A0A535MT19-F1
#
_cell.length_a   1.000
_cell.length_b   1.000
_cell.length_c   1.000
_cell.angle_alpha   90.00
_cell.angle_beta   90.00
_cell.angle_gamma   90.00
#
_symmetry.space_group_name_H-M   'P 1'
#
loop_
_entity.id
_entity.type
_entity.pdbx_description
1 polymer ?
#
loop_
_entity_poly.entity_id
_entity_poly.type
_entity_poly.pdbx_seq_one_letter_code
_entity_poly.pdbx_strand_id
1 'polypeptide(L)'
;MAGPRLLLAGLALAGAAVCLLALAASDLQKAAVPVRNAVRRLTAAERTATALAQAELGWIPPQLWMAGRLGVALVLALIGWVWFGLVVLGLLTGLVAYHLLGVGLEMRRRRAEARRQAALLEGLRYGAAVMARSGNASQMIEALAASGPFEARRVFSAVRSDNDQPAATLLDGVERTRGQIADPLFDDFALALSLHWRQGGRLVPALEALVGDWEQTLRLQR
;
A
#
# COMPACT_ATOMS: atom_id res chain seq x y z
N MET A 1 -1.79 -18.62 -14.42
CA MET A 1 -1.90 -17.79 -15.65
C MET A 1 -1.48 -16.35 -15.31
N ALA A 2 -0.20 -16.01 -15.50
CA ALA A 2 0.37 -14.70 -15.14
C ALA A 2 0.84 -13.87 -16.37
N GLY A 3 0.38 -14.24 -17.57
CA GLY A 3 0.88 -13.71 -18.84
C GLY A 3 0.60 -12.22 -19.15
N PRO A 4 -0.61 -11.66 -18.91
CA PRO A 4 -0.91 -10.32 -19.40
C PRO A 4 -0.31 -9.20 -18.53
N ARG A 5 -0.13 -9.46 -17.23
CA ARG A 5 0.41 -8.45 -16.29
C ARG A 5 1.93 -8.27 -16.42
N LEU A 6 2.65 -9.35 -16.72
CA LEU A 6 4.10 -9.30 -16.98
C LEU A 6 4.41 -8.60 -18.32
N LEU A 7 3.58 -8.79 -19.34
CA LEU A 7 3.71 -8.10 -20.63
C LEU A 7 3.43 -6.59 -20.51
N LEU A 8 2.41 -6.20 -19.75
CA LEU A 8 2.12 -4.78 -19.49
C LEU A 8 3.23 -4.10 -18.66
N ALA A 9 3.78 -4.80 -17.66
CA ALA A 9 4.91 -4.29 -16.89
C ALA A 9 6.18 -4.14 -17.75
N GLY A 10 6.44 -5.09 -18.66
CA GLY A 10 7.57 -5.02 -19.60
C GLY A 10 7.43 -3.88 -20.61
N LEU A 11 6.22 -3.66 -21.15
CA LEU A 11 5.94 -2.54 -22.06
C LEU A 11 6.05 -1.18 -21.36
N ALA A 12 5.59 -1.07 -20.10
CA ALA A 12 5.73 0.15 -19.31
C ALA A 12 7.20 0.46 -18.99
N LEU A 13 8.01 -0.56 -18.67
CA LEU A 13 9.46 -0.42 -18.46
C LEU A 13 10.20 -0.03 -19.74
N ALA A 14 9.86 -0.65 -20.87
CA ALA A 14 10.45 -0.31 -22.16
C ALA A 14 10.08 1.13 -22.57
N GLY A 15 8.82 1.54 -22.39
CA GLY A 15 8.37 2.91 -22.62
C GLY A 15 9.08 3.93 -21.72
N ALA A 16 9.25 3.62 -20.43
CA ALA A 16 9.99 4.47 -19.50
C ALA A 16 11.48 4.59 -19.87
N ALA A 17 12.12 3.50 -20.30
CA ALA A 17 13.50 3.51 -20.78
C ALA A 17 13.67 4.35 -22.05
N VAL A 18 12.72 4.27 -23.00
CA VAL A 18 12.72 5.10 -24.22
C VAL A 18 12.48 6.57 -23.89
N CYS A 19 11.56 6.89 -22.96
CA CYS A 19 11.34 8.26 -22.49
C CYS A 19 12.57 8.83 -21.77
N LEU A 20 13.26 8.03 -20.94
CA LEU A 20 14.50 8.43 -20.29
C LEU A 20 15.65 8.64 -21.29
N LEU A 21 15.76 7.79 -22.31
CA LEU A 21 16.71 7.96 -23.42
C LEU A 21 16.38 9.21 -24.26
N ALA A 22 15.10 9.50 -24.50
CA ALA A 22 14.65 10.69 -25.23
C ALA A 22 14.89 11.99 -24.44
N LEU A 23 14.63 11.98 -23.12
CA LEU A 23 14.96 13.09 -22.22
C LEU A 23 16.46 13.32 -22.12
N ALA A 24 17.25 12.24 -22.02
CA ALA A 24 18.71 12.32 -22.02
C ALA A 24 19.27 12.82 -23.37
N ALA A 25 18.64 12.49 -24.50
CA ALA A 25 19.10 12.89 -25.84
C ALA A 25 19.10 14.41 -26.05
N SER A 26 18.11 15.13 -25.51
CA SER A 26 18.07 16.60 -25.57
C SER A 26 19.14 17.28 -24.70
N ASP A 27 19.48 16.67 -23.56
CA ASP A 27 20.55 17.16 -22.69
C ASP A 27 21.95 16.81 -23.24
N LEU A 28 22.08 15.69 -23.95
CA LEU A 28 23.31 15.31 -24.66
C LEU A 28 23.67 16.34 -25.75
N GLN A 29 22.70 16.83 -26.52
CA GLN A 29 22.96 17.84 -27.56
C GLN A 29 23.38 19.20 -26.97
N LYS A 30 22.77 19.62 -25.85
CA LYS A 30 23.13 20.86 -25.15
C LYS A 30 24.50 20.75 -24.47
N ALA A 31 24.86 19.58 -23.95
CA ALA A 31 26.18 19.30 -23.39
C ALA A 31 27.28 19.13 -24.45
N ALA A 32 26.93 18.78 -25.69
CA ALA A 32 27.90 18.52 -26.75
C ALA A 32 28.68 19.77 -27.19
N VAL A 33 28.06 20.95 -27.20
CA VAL A 33 28.71 22.22 -27.62
C VAL A 33 29.83 22.66 -26.67
N PRO A 34 29.63 22.76 -25.34
CA PRO A 34 30.72 23.09 -24.41
C PRO A 34 31.79 21.99 -24.36
N VAL A 35 31.40 20.70 -24.46
CA VAL A 35 32.37 19.59 -24.53
C VAL A 35 33.21 19.67 -25.79
N ARG A 36 32.62 19.94 -26.96
CA ARG A 36 33.36 20.12 -28.22
C ARG A 36 34.34 21.29 -28.16
N ASN A 37 33.94 22.39 -27.53
CA ASN A 37 34.80 23.56 -27.35
C ASN A 37 35.93 23.29 -26.33
N ALA A 38 35.64 22.54 -25.26
CA ALA A 38 36.63 22.11 -24.28
C ALA A 38 37.65 21.13 -24.90
N VAL A 39 37.17 20.15 -25.68
CA VAL A 39 38.02 19.21 -26.42
C VAL A 39 38.92 19.97 -27.41
N ARG A 40 38.38 20.89 -28.21
CA ARG A 40 39.19 21.72 -29.13
C ARG A 40 40.26 22.56 -28.40
N ARG A 41 39.95 23.08 -27.22
CA ARG A 41 40.92 23.84 -26.40
C ARG A 41 42.00 22.93 -25.79
N LEU A 42 41.63 21.72 -25.41
CA LEU A 42 42.54 20.71 -24.83
C LEU A 42 43.44 20.04 -25.88
N THR A 43 42.96 19.88 -27.13
CA THR A 43 43.70 19.28 -28.25
C THR A 43 44.60 20.26 -29.01
N ALA A 44 44.72 21.52 -28.54
CA ALA A 44 45.67 22.47 -29.11
C ALA A 44 47.11 22.04 -28.73
N ALA A 45 47.69 21.15 -29.55
CA ALA A 45 48.97 20.50 -29.32
C ALA A 45 50.11 21.52 -29.09
N GLU A 46 50.07 22.67 -29.76
CA GLU A 46 51.06 23.73 -29.62
C GLU A 46 51.02 24.39 -28.23
N ARG A 47 49.82 24.68 -27.70
CA ARG A 47 49.65 25.29 -26.37
C ARG A 47 50.00 24.33 -25.24
N THR A 48 49.75 23.04 -25.44
CA THR A 48 50.12 21.99 -24.49
C THR A 48 51.62 21.72 -24.51
N ALA A 49 52.26 21.78 -25.68
CA ALA A 49 53.71 21.71 -25.78
C ALA A 49 54.40 22.90 -25.09
N THR A 50 53.92 24.13 -25.29
CA THR A 50 54.47 25.31 -24.61
C THR A 50 54.26 25.26 -23.09
N ALA A 51 53.11 24.75 -22.63
CA ALA A 51 52.83 24.62 -21.20
C ALA A 51 53.65 23.51 -20.53
N LEU A 52 53.87 22.38 -21.21
CA LEU A 52 54.75 21.30 -20.73
C LEU A 52 56.21 21.75 -20.68
N ALA A 53 56.66 22.53 -21.67
CA ALA A 53 58.00 23.12 -21.69
C ALA A 53 58.20 24.15 -20.56
N GLN A 54 57.20 25.00 -20.30
CA GLN A 54 57.22 25.95 -19.18
C GLN A 54 57.15 25.28 -17.80
N ALA A 55 56.63 24.07 -17.73
CA ALA A 55 56.54 23.27 -16.50
C ALA A 55 57.71 22.28 -16.34
N GLU A 56 58.78 22.41 -17.12
CA GLU A 56 59.96 21.51 -17.14
C GLU A 56 59.63 20.02 -17.44
N LEU A 57 58.44 19.74 -17.96
CA LEU A 57 57.92 18.41 -18.31
C LEU A 57 58.02 18.13 -19.82
N GLY A 58 58.94 18.81 -20.52
CA GLY A 58 59.14 18.69 -21.97
C GLY A 58 59.55 17.30 -22.47
N TRP A 59 59.92 16.39 -21.55
CA TRP A 59 60.20 14.99 -21.85
C TRP A 59 58.94 14.14 -22.10
N ILE A 60 57.76 14.61 -21.70
CA ILE A 60 56.49 13.91 -21.93
C ILE A 60 55.92 14.35 -23.29
N PRO A 61 55.67 13.41 -24.23
CA PRO A 61 55.01 13.76 -25.48
C PRO A 61 53.62 14.37 -25.20
N PRO A 62 53.27 15.52 -25.78
CA PRO A 62 52.01 16.21 -25.52
C PRO A 62 50.78 15.33 -25.81
N GLN A 63 50.90 14.40 -26.77
CA GLN A 63 49.89 13.40 -27.10
C GLN A 63 49.60 12.44 -25.94
N LEU A 64 50.64 11.95 -25.25
CA LEU A 64 50.54 11.07 -24.09
C LEU A 64 49.91 11.79 -22.90
N TRP A 65 50.30 13.05 -22.67
CA TRP A 65 49.72 13.89 -21.63
C TRP A 65 48.24 14.16 -21.86
N MET A 66 47.86 14.51 -23.10
CA MET A 66 46.45 14.73 -23.49
C MET A 66 45.63 13.44 -23.37
N ALA A 67 46.15 12.32 -23.87
CA ALA A 67 45.49 11.02 -23.80
C ALA A 67 45.28 10.57 -22.34
N GLY A 68 46.27 10.75 -21.47
CA GLY A 68 46.18 10.41 -20.05
C GLY A 68 45.11 11.22 -19.31
N ARG A 69 45.07 12.55 -19.50
CA ARG A 69 44.05 13.40 -18.84
C ARG A 69 42.64 13.09 -19.32
N LEU A 70 42.45 12.85 -20.62
CA LEU A 70 41.16 12.48 -21.18
C LEU A 70 40.73 11.09 -20.71
N GLY A 71 41.65 10.13 -20.68
CA GLY A 71 41.39 8.78 -20.18
C GLY A 71 40.97 8.77 -18.70
N VAL A 72 41.71 9.45 -17.84
CA VAL A 72 41.38 9.56 -16.41
C VAL A 72 40.05 10.27 -16.19
N ALA A 73 39.79 11.36 -16.90
CA ALA A 73 38.52 12.07 -16.81
C ALA A 73 37.33 11.19 -17.25
N LEU A 74 37.50 10.39 -18.31
CA LEU A 74 36.48 9.49 -18.82
C LEU A 74 36.22 8.32 -17.86
N VAL A 75 37.27 7.74 -17.27
CA VAL A 75 37.14 6.67 -16.26
C VAL A 75 36.42 7.19 -15.01
N LEU A 76 36.80 8.37 -14.50
CA LEU A 76 36.13 8.96 -13.34
C LEU A 76 34.68 9.34 -13.64
N ALA A 77 34.38 9.85 -14.83
CA ALA A 77 33.01 10.13 -15.27
C ALA A 77 32.18 8.84 -15.35
N LEU A 78 32.76 7.74 -15.86
CA LEU A 78 32.09 6.44 -15.92
C LEU A 78 31.82 5.87 -14.52
N ILE A 79 32.80 5.93 -13.62
CA ILE A 79 32.64 5.52 -12.22
C ILE A 79 31.55 6.34 -11.53
N GLY A 80 31.56 7.67 -11.71
CA GLY A 80 30.54 8.56 -11.15
C GLY A 80 29.15 8.26 -11.69
N TRP A 81 29.02 7.97 -12.99
CA TRP A 81 27.76 7.59 -13.61
C TRP A 81 27.24 6.26 -13.08
N VAL A 82 28.09 5.23 -12.95
CA VAL A 82 27.70 3.93 -12.39
C VAL A 82 27.25 4.09 -10.93
N TRP A 83 28.01 4.82 -10.12
CA TRP A 83 27.67 5.05 -8.71
C TRP A 83 26.35 5.80 -8.55
N PHE A 84 26.16 6.89 -9.29
CA PHE A 84 24.93 7.66 -9.25
C PHE A 84 23.74 6.83 -9.77
N GLY A 85 23.93 6.10 -10.86
CA GLY A 85 22.92 5.19 -11.42
C GLY A 85 22.50 4.12 -10.41
N LEU A 86 23.46 3.49 -9.72
CA LEU A 86 23.18 2.49 -8.69
C LEU A 86 22.42 3.08 -7.49
N VAL A 87 22.80 4.29 -7.04
CA VAL A 87 22.10 4.97 -5.94
C VAL A 87 20.66 5.30 -6.33
N VAL A 88 20.44 5.88 -7.53
CA VAL A 88 19.11 6.22 -8.02
C VAL A 88 18.25 4.96 -8.21
N LEU A 89 18.82 3.91 -8.81
CA LEU A 89 18.13 2.63 -8.99
C LEU A 89 17.77 2.00 -7.63
N GLY A 90 18.68 2.07 -6.65
CA GLY A 90 18.45 1.61 -5.29
C GLY A 90 17.30 2.36 -4.60
N LEU A 91 17.29 3.70 -4.72
CA LEU A 91 16.22 4.55 -4.17
C LEU A 91 14.87 4.25 -4.83
N LEU A 92 14.82 4.14 -6.16
CA LEU A 92 13.60 3.79 -6.89
C LEU A 92 13.09 2.40 -6.50
N THR A 93 13.97 1.41 -6.43
CA THR A 93 13.62 0.05 -6.03
C THR A 93 13.11 0.02 -4.59
N GLY A 94 13.75 0.76 -3.69
CA GLY A 94 13.31 0.90 -2.31
C GLY A 94 11.92 1.55 -2.18
N LEU A 95 11.66 2.60 -2.97
CA LEU A 95 10.36 3.27 -3.00
C LEU A 95 9.26 2.35 -3.54
N VAL A 96 9.54 1.62 -4.62
CA VAL A 96 8.62 0.62 -5.19
C VAL A 96 8.36 -0.48 -4.17
N ALA A 97 9.39 -1.00 -3.50
CA ALA A 97 9.25 -2.03 -2.47
C ALA A 97 8.40 -1.53 -1.29
N TYR A 98 8.63 -0.31 -0.80
CA TYR A 98 7.84 0.32 0.25
C TYR A 98 6.37 0.46 -0.15
N HIS A 99 6.10 0.93 -1.36
CA HIS A 99 4.73 1.07 -1.87
C HIS A 99 4.03 -0.29 -1.99
N LEU A 100 4.71 -1.29 -2.55
CA LEU A 100 4.18 -2.65 -2.66
C LEU A 100 3.92 -3.29 -1.28
N LEU A 101 4.77 -3.00 -0.30
CA LEU A 101 4.56 -3.43 1.08
C LEU A 101 3.30 -2.79 1.67
N GLY A 102 3.10 -1.48 1.46
CA GLY A 102 1.90 -0.76 1.85
C GLY A 102 0.62 -1.34 1.21
N VAL A 103 0.64 -1.57 -0.10
CA VAL A 103 -0.47 -2.21 -0.82
C VAL A 103 -0.72 -3.63 -0.30
N GLY A 104 0.33 -4.40 -0.01
CA GLY A 104 0.21 -5.74 0.56
C GLY A 104 -0.43 -5.75 1.94
N LEU A 105 -0.06 -4.79 2.80
CA LEU A 105 -0.67 -4.61 4.12
C LEU A 105 -2.13 -4.19 4.01
N GLU A 106 -2.45 -3.27 3.10
CA GLU A 106 -3.83 -2.83 2.83
C GLU A 106 -4.70 -4.00 2.32
N MET A 107 -4.17 -4.84 1.41
CA MET A 107 -4.88 -6.05 0.98
C MET A 107 -5.10 -7.05 2.12
N ARG A 108 -4.11 -7.22 3.01
CA ARG A 108 -4.27 -8.07 4.21
C ARG A 108 -5.33 -7.51 5.15
N ARG A 109 -5.34 -6.19 5.37
CA ARG A 109 -6.34 -5.48 6.17
C ARG A 109 -7.74 -5.71 5.62
N ARG A 110 -7.96 -5.41 4.33
CA ARG A 110 -9.26 -5.62 3.66
C ARG A 110 -9.74 -7.06 3.72
N ARG A 111 -8.82 -8.04 3.58
CA ARG A 111 -9.17 -9.46 3.74
C ARG A 111 -9.59 -9.81 5.17
N ALA A 112 -8.93 -9.25 6.17
CA ALA A 112 -9.30 -9.45 7.56
C ALA A 112 -10.65 -8.80 7.88
N GLU A 113 -10.89 -7.58 7.40
CA GLU A 113 -12.17 -6.87 7.50
C GLU A 113 -13.30 -7.67 6.83
N ALA A 114 -13.09 -8.16 5.61
CA ALA A 114 -14.09 -8.97 4.90
C ALA A 114 -14.42 -10.30 5.63
N ARG A 115 -13.42 -10.95 6.26
CA ARG A 115 -13.65 -12.16 7.07
C ARG A 115 -14.48 -11.86 8.31
N ARG A 116 -14.17 -10.76 9.00
CA ARG A 116 -14.92 -10.31 10.18
C ARG A 116 -16.36 -9.97 9.83
N GLN A 117 -16.58 -9.21 8.75
CA GLN A 117 -17.91 -8.87 8.28
C GLN A 117 -18.72 -10.11 7.87
N ALA A 118 -18.11 -11.06 7.16
CA ALA A 118 -18.76 -12.32 6.83
C ALA A 118 -19.13 -13.14 8.08
N ALA A 119 -18.24 -13.18 9.08
CA ALA A 119 -18.49 -13.89 10.32
C ALA A 119 -19.58 -13.20 11.17
N LEU A 120 -19.60 -11.86 11.21
CA LEU A 120 -20.64 -11.09 11.87
C LEU A 120 -21.99 -11.27 11.18
N LEU A 121 -22.04 -11.25 9.84
CA LEU A 121 -23.27 -11.47 9.08
C LEU A 121 -23.84 -12.87 9.32
N GLU A 122 -22.97 -13.89 9.33
CA GLU A 122 -23.38 -15.25 9.69
C GLU A 122 -23.82 -15.36 11.16
N GLY A 123 -23.16 -14.62 12.05
CA GLY A 123 -23.59 -14.45 13.43
C GLY A 123 -24.99 -13.85 13.51
N LEU A 124 -25.27 -12.76 12.80
CA LEU A 124 -26.58 -12.12 12.81
C LEU A 124 -27.70 -13.03 12.27
N ARG A 125 -27.42 -13.85 11.25
CA ARG A 125 -28.35 -14.89 10.76
C ARG A 125 -28.67 -15.91 11.85
N TYR A 126 -27.64 -16.41 12.53
CA TYR A 126 -27.82 -17.32 13.66
C TYR A 126 -28.61 -16.64 14.80
N GLY A 127 -28.29 -15.39 15.11
CA GLY A 127 -28.97 -14.58 16.11
C GLY A 127 -30.45 -14.38 15.79
N ALA A 128 -30.78 -14.01 14.55
CA ALA A 128 -32.16 -13.88 14.08
C ALA A 128 -32.93 -15.20 14.24
N ALA A 129 -32.33 -16.33 13.89
CA ALA A 129 -32.94 -17.65 14.05
C ALA A 129 -33.11 -18.07 15.52
N VAL A 130 -32.22 -17.66 16.42
CA VAL A 130 -32.39 -17.86 17.87
C VAL A 130 -33.50 -16.96 18.40
N MET A 131 -33.48 -15.67 18.07
CA MET A 131 -34.48 -14.68 18.50
C MET A 131 -35.88 -15.04 18.02
N ALA A 132 -36.03 -15.57 16.80
CA ALA A 132 -37.32 -16.04 16.28
C ALA A 132 -37.91 -17.20 17.09
N ARG A 133 -37.06 -18.00 17.76
CA ARG A 133 -37.47 -19.13 18.60
C ARG A 133 -37.64 -18.76 20.07
N SER A 134 -36.74 -17.95 20.61
CA SER A 134 -36.72 -17.59 22.04
C SER A 134 -37.52 -16.35 22.38
N GLY A 135 -37.72 -15.44 21.42
CA GLY A 135 -38.37 -14.14 21.62
C GLY A 135 -37.58 -13.19 22.54
N ASN A 136 -36.35 -13.52 22.92
CA ASN A 136 -35.57 -12.76 23.90
C ASN A 136 -34.17 -12.41 23.38
N ALA A 137 -33.87 -11.11 23.35
CA ALA A 137 -32.60 -10.55 22.88
C ALA A 137 -31.41 -10.92 23.77
N SER A 138 -31.61 -11.11 25.09
CA SER A 138 -30.53 -11.55 25.97
C SER A 138 -30.11 -12.99 25.67
N GLN A 139 -31.08 -13.88 25.45
CA GLN A 139 -30.83 -15.27 25.05
C GLN A 139 -30.20 -15.35 23.65
N MET A 140 -30.55 -14.44 22.74
CA MET A 140 -29.89 -14.32 21.44
C MET A 140 -28.39 -13.98 21.61
N ILE A 141 -28.06 -12.95 22.40
CA ILE A 141 -26.66 -12.54 22.63
C ILE A 141 -25.88 -13.64 23.37
N GLU A 142 -26.50 -14.31 24.33
CA GLU A 142 -25.90 -15.45 25.01
C GLU A 142 -25.59 -16.60 24.04
N ALA A 143 -26.54 -16.95 23.16
CA ALA A 143 -26.34 -17.97 22.14
C ALA A 143 -25.24 -17.57 21.15
N LEU A 144 -25.15 -16.29 20.77
CA LEU A 144 -24.09 -15.77 19.90
C LEU A 144 -22.71 -15.83 20.57
N ALA A 145 -22.63 -15.51 21.86
CA ALA A 145 -21.41 -15.57 22.65
C ALA A 145 -20.95 -17.01 22.93
N ALA A 146 -21.86 -17.98 23.00
CA ALA A 146 -21.54 -19.38 23.25
C ALA A 146 -21.23 -20.15 21.95
N SER A 147 -22.12 -20.03 20.96
CA SER A 147 -22.17 -20.93 19.79
C SER A 147 -22.09 -20.21 18.44
N GLY A 148 -21.89 -18.89 18.43
CA GLY A 148 -21.71 -18.12 17.19
C GLY A 148 -20.39 -18.44 16.46
N PRO A 149 -20.25 -17.98 15.20
CA PRO A 149 -19.02 -18.10 14.43
C PRO A 149 -17.80 -17.55 15.19
N PHE A 150 -16.63 -18.18 15.10
CA PHE A 150 -15.48 -17.90 15.98
C PHE A 150 -15.11 -16.41 16.09
N GLU A 151 -15.08 -15.66 14.98
CA GLU A 151 -14.75 -14.23 14.99
C GLU A 151 -15.87 -13.38 15.60
N ALA A 152 -17.14 -13.67 15.28
CA ALA A 152 -18.29 -13.01 15.88
C ALA A 152 -18.45 -13.34 17.38
N ARG A 153 -18.09 -14.57 17.78
CA ARG A 153 -18.18 -15.04 19.16
C ARG A 153 -17.38 -14.17 20.12
N ARG A 154 -16.19 -13.71 19.70
CA ARG A 154 -15.36 -12.79 20.50
C ARG A 154 -16.08 -11.46 20.75
N VAL A 155 -16.71 -10.91 19.72
CA VAL A 155 -17.48 -9.66 19.79
C VAL A 155 -18.64 -9.81 20.76
N PHE A 156 -19.48 -10.83 20.58
CA PHE A 156 -20.63 -11.05 21.45
C PHE A 156 -20.25 -11.53 22.86
N SER A 157 -19.09 -12.17 23.04
CA SER A 157 -18.58 -12.48 24.38
C SER A 157 -18.15 -11.25 25.16
N ALA A 158 -17.62 -10.21 24.49
CA ALA A 158 -17.30 -8.93 25.11
C ALA A 158 -18.57 -8.19 25.55
N VAL A 159 -19.62 -8.24 24.71
CA VAL A 159 -20.95 -7.75 25.08
C VAL A 159 -21.49 -8.52 26.30
N ARG A 160 -21.26 -9.84 26.39
CA ARG A 160 -21.73 -10.67 27.51
C ARG A 160 -20.96 -10.45 28.81
N SER A 161 -19.64 -10.29 28.79
CA SER A 161 -18.81 -10.18 30.00
C SER A 161 -19.13 -8.94 30.85
N ASP A 162 -19.74 -7.92 30.24
CA ASP A 162 -20.24 -6.72 30.95
C ASP A 162 -21.67 -6.88 31.50
N ASN A 163 -22.34 -8.01 31.23
CA ASN A 163 -23.80 -8.21 31.42
C ASN A 163 -24.19 -9.22 32.51
N ASP A 164 -23.37 -9.43 33.53
CA ASP A 164 -23.77 -10.23 34.72
C ASP A 164 -24.85 -9.53 35.60
N GLN A 165 -25.54 -8.51 35.08
CA GLN A 165 -26.56 -7.69 35.76
C GLN A 165 -27.74 -7.36 34.79
N PRO A 166 -28.89 -6.79 35.24
CA PRO A 166 -30.14 -6.92 34.50
C PRO A 166 -30.16 -6.10 33.20
N ALA A 167 -30.94 -6.60 32.22
CA ALA A 167 -31.56 -5.97 31.04
C ALA A 167 -31.07 -4.56 30.57
N ALA A 168 -31.05 -3.55 31.44
CA ALA A 168 -30.54 -2.20 31.14
C ALA A 168 -29.03 -2.18 30.83
N THR A 169 -28.26 -3.09 31.43
CA THR A 169 -26.81 -3.25 31.18
C THR A 169 -26.50 -3.75 29.76
N LEU A 170 -27.46 -4.43 29.12
CA LEU A 170 -27.25 -5.07 27.82
C LEU A 170 -27.06 -4.05 26.70
N LEU A 171 -27.80 -2.95 26.74
CA LEU A 171 -27.62 -1.86 25.79
C LEU A 171 -26.28 -1.13 26.01
N ASP A 172 -25.89 -0.92 27.27
CA ASP A 172 -24.62 -0.27 27.62
C ASP A 172 -23.41 -1.11 27.19
N GLY A 173 -23.47 -2.44 27.35
CA GLY A 173 -22.43 -3.36 26.88
C GLY A 173 -22.28 -3.36 25.35
N VAL A 174 -23.40 -3.24 24.63
CA VAL A 174 -23.40 -3.12 23.16
C VAL A 174 -22.81 -1.78 22.72
N GLU A 175 -23.21 -0.66 23.33
CA GLU A 175 -22.67 0.69 23.06
C GLU A 175 -21.15 0.77 23.34
N ARG A 176 -20.68 0.17 24.44
CA ARG A 176 -19.24 0.11 24.74
C ARG A 176 -18.48 -0.71 23.71
N THR A 177 -19.02 -1.87 23.34
CA THR A 177 -18.40 -2.75 22.33
C THR A 177 -18.39 -2.08 20.95
N ARG A 178 -19.43 -1.31 20.62
CA ARG A 178 -19.53 -0.48 19.42
C ARG A 178 -18.35 0.48 19.31
N GLY A 179 -18.06 1.21 20.40
CA GLY A 179 -16.93 2.14 20.46
C GLY A 179 -15.55 1.49 20.32
N GLN A 180 -15.42 0.18 20.58
CA GLN A 180 -14.16 -0.55 20.49
C GLN A 180 -13.91 -1.18 19.12
N ILE A 181 -14.97 -1.63 18.43
CA ILE A 181 -14.86 -2.39 17.20
C ILE A 181 -14.90 -1.49 15.96
N ALA A 182 -15.66 -0.40 16.00
CA ALA A 182 -15.84 0.53 14.88
C ALA A 182 -16.15 -0.19 13.54
N ASP A 183 -16.99 -1.24 13.59
CA ASP A 183 -17.45 -1.98 12.41
C ASP A 183 -18.87 -1.51 12.05
N PRO A 184 -19.10 -1.02 10.82
CA PRO A 184 -20.40 -0.48 10.41
C PRO A 184 -21.54 -1.50 10.49
N LEU A 185 -21.27 -2.79 10.27
CA LEU A 185 -22.30 -3.84 10.42
C LEU A 185 -22.73 -4.00 11.89
N PHE A 186 -21.78 -3.85 12.81
CA PHE A 186 -22.07 -3.92 14.24
C PHE A 186 -22.77 -2.64 14.72
N ASP A 187 -22.46 -1.48 14.15
CA ASP A 187 -23.16 -0.22 14.41
C ASP A 187 -24.65 -0.33 14.06
N ASP A 188 -24.98 -0.90 12.90
CA ASP A 188 -26.36 -1.09 12.46
C ASP A 188 -27.10 -2.09 13.34
N PHE A 189 -26.43 -3.17 13.74
CA PHE A 189 -26.97 -4.13 14.71
C PHE A 189 -27.26 -3.46 16.06
N ALA A 190 -26.32 -2.69 16.59
CA ALA A 190 -26.49 -1.96 17.84
C ALA A 190 -27.67 -0.99 17.76
N LEU A 191 -27.81 -0.29 16.64
CA LEU A 191 -28.95 0.59 16.37
C LEU A 191 -30.27 -0.18 16.37
N ALA A 192 -30.37 -1.27 15.60
CA ALA A 192 -31.57 -2.10 15.55
C ALA A 192 -31.97 -2.65 16.93
N LEU A 193 -30.98 -3.09 17.72
CA LEU A 193 -31.19 -3.57 19.07
C LEU A 193 -31.66 -2.45 20.02
N SER A 194 -31.07 -1.26 19.92
CA SER A 194 -31.46 -0.09 20.71
C SER A 194 -32.90 0.36 20.41
N LEU A 195 -33.31 0.31 19.15
CA LEU A 195 -34.66 0.64 18.70
C LEU A 195 -35.66 -0.40 19.18
N HIS A 196 -35.32 -1.69 19.10
CA HIS A 196 -36.12 -2.77 19.67
C HIS A 196 -36.35 -2.55 21.18
N TRP A 197 -35.29 -2.20 21.91
CA TRP A 197 -35.34 -2.01 23.36
C TRP A 197 -36.16 -0.78 23.77
N ARG A 198 -35.94 0.35 23.10
CA ARG A 198 -36.59 1.63 23.45
C ARG A 198 -38.03 1.73 22.97
N GLN A 199 -38.35 1.14 21.82
CA GLN A 199 -39.65 1.34 21.15
C GLN A 199 -40.48 0.06 21.03
N GLY A 200 -39.98 -1.09 21.51
CA GLY A 200 -40.68 -2.38 21.40
C GLY A 200 -40.82 -2.88 19.96
N GLY A 201 -39.95 -2.44 19.05
CA GLY A 201 -39.97 -2.83 17.64
C GLY A 201 -39.78 -4.33 17.41
N ARG A 202 -40.04 -4.86 16.22
CA ARG A 202 -39.76 -6.27 15.92
C ARG A 202 -38.28 -6.44 15.54
N LEU A 203 -37.48 -7.06 16.42
CA LEU A 203 -36.05 -7.24 16.18
C LEU A 203 -35.74 -8.20 15.03
N VAL A 204 -36.49 -9.30 14.90
CA VAL A 204 -36.22 -10.34 13.87
C VAL A 204 -36.30 -9.78 12.44
N PRO A 205 -37.37 -9.08 12.02
CA PRO A 205 -37.42 -8.46 10.69
C PRO A 205 -36.33 -7.41 10.46
N ALA A 206 -35.93 -6.68 11.51
CA ALA A 206 -34.84 -5.71 11.40
C ALA A 206 -33.49 -6.42 11.16
N LEU A 207 -33.23 -7.53 11.85
CA LEU A 207 -32.03 -8.34 11.63
C LEU A 207 -32.01 -8.98 10.24
N GLU A 208 -33.16 -9.49 9.77
CA GLU A 208 -33.28 -10.06 8.42
C GLU A 208 -33.05 -9.01 7.32
N ALA A 209 -33.61 -7.80 7.48
CA ALA A 209 -33.37 -6.69 6.58
C ALA A 209 -31.89 -6.28 6.56
N LEU A 210 -31.26 -6.15 7.73
CA LEU A 210 -29.83 -5.86 7.84
C LEU A 210 -28.97 -6.93 7.15
N VAL A 211 -29.26 -8.21 7.36
CA VAL A 211 -28.54 -9.29 6.69
C VAL A 211 -28.69 -9.20 5.17
N GLY A 212 -29.88 -8.89 4.66
CA GLY A 212 -30.14 -8.71 3.23
C GLY A 212 -29.33 -7.55 2.62
N ASP A 213 -29.39 -6.38 3.25
CA ASP A 213 -28.69 -5.17 2.79
C ASP A 213 -27.17 -5.35 2.79
N TRP A 214 -26.65 -5.98 3.85
CA TRP A 214 -25.21 -6.24 3.96
C TRP A 214 -24.74 -7.36 3.05
N GLU A 215 -25.56 -8.36 2.77
CA GLU A 215 -25.23 -9.38 1.78
C GLU A 215 -25.13 -8.76 0.38
N GLN A 216 -26.04 -7.84 0.03
CA GLN A 216 -25.97 -7.09 -1.22
C GLN A 216 -24.75 -6.16 -1.26
N THR A 217 -24.45 -5.48 -0.16
CA THR A 217 -23.27 -4.61 -0.04
C THR A 217 -21.97 -5.39 -0.21
N LEU A 218 -21.84 -6.55 0.44
CA LEU A 218 -20.68 -7.43 0.30
C LEU A 218 -20.56 -8.04 -1.11
N ARG A 219 -21.68 -8.26 -1.81
CA ARG A 219 -21.66 -8.68 -3.22
C ARG A 219 -21.15 -7.57 -4.14
N LEU A 220 -21.52 -6.31 -3.88
CA LEU A 220 -21.06 -5.15 -4.67
C LEU A 220 -19.59 -4.79 -4.42
N GLN A 221 -19.05 -5.13 -3.26
CA GLN A 221 -17.64 -4.87 -2.90
C GLN A 221 -16.64 -5.90 -3.43
N ARG A 222 -17.10 -7.07 -3.93
CA ARG A 222 -16.25 -8.12 -4.53
C ARG A 222 -16.00 -7.86 -6.00
#